data_AF-A0AAV7SPH3-F1
#
_entry.id   AF-A0AAV7SPH3-F1
#
_cell.length_a   1.000
_cell.length_b   1.000
_cell.length_c   1.000
_cell.angle_alpha   90.00
_cell.angle_beta   90.00
_cell.angle_gamma   90.00
#
_symmetry.space_group_name_H-M   'P 1'
#
loop_
_entity.id
_entity.type
_entity.pdbx_description
1 polymer ?
#
loop_
_entity_poly.entity_id
_entity_poly.type
_entity_poly.pdbx_seq_one_letter_code
_entity_poly.pdbx_strand_id
1 'polypeptide(L)'
;NCMEFQRNFSSFNTTVKTTSPVIEFWERHVLHISDGIDNIGNIQWRMALCLLLVWMICYFCIWKGVKSTGKVVYFTATFPYLMLLILLIRGVTLPGALQGIQFYLYPDLSRLKDHQVWMDAGTQILFSYALCNGCNTALGSYNKYNNNC
;
A
#
# COMPACT_ATOMS: atom_id res chain seq x y z
N ASN A 1 17.31 -18.13 -16.66
CA ASN A 1 18.56 -18.26 -15.89
C ASN A 1 18.31 -17.81 -14.45
N CYS A 2 17.86 -18.73 -13.60
CA CYS A 2 17.82 -18.50 -12.16
C CYS A 2 19.22 -18.84 -11.60
N MET A 3 19.87 -17.88 -10.95
CA MET A 3 21.12 -18.12 -10.23
C MET A 3 20.77 -18.28 -8.75
N GLU A 4 21.02 -19.45 -8.18
CA GLU A 4 21.02 -19.59 -6.72
C GLU A 4 22.18 -18.80 -6.13
N PHE A 5 21.98 -18.25 -4.92
CA PHE A 5 23.01 -17.55 -4.15
C PHE A 5 24.04 -18.57 -3.61
N GLN A 6 24.72 -19.28 -4.51
CA GLN A 6 25.77 -20.22 -4.13
C GLN A 6 27.09 -19.46 -3.96
N ARG A 7 27.44 -19.28 -2.69
CA ARG A 7 28.68 -18.73 -2.19
C ARG A 7 29.86 -19.61 -2.63
N ASN A 8 30.41 -19.38 -3.81
CA ASN A 8 31.77 -19.80 -4.16
C ASN A 8 32.44 -18.74 -5.02
N PHE A 9 33.41 -18.06 -4.38
CA PHE A 9 34.20 -16.97 -4.94
C PHE A 9 35.16 -17.55 -6.00
N SER A 10 34.83 -17.37 -7.27
CA SER A 10 35.81 -17.46 -8.35
C SER A 10 35.54 -16.33 -9.33
N SER A 11 36.61 -15.57 -9.56
CA SER A 11 36.72 -14.33 -10.32
C SER A 11 36.10 -14.44 -11.71
N PHE A 12 34.88 -13.95 -11.89
CA PHE A 12 34.30 -13.66 -13.19
C PHE A 12 33.89 -12.18 -13.21
N ASN A 13 34.65 -11.37 -13.95
CA ASN A 13 34.45 -9.94 -14.09
C ASN A 13 33.32 -9.69 -15.10
N THR A 14 32.11 -10.12 -14.74
CA THR A 14 30.88 -9.80 -15.48
C THR A 14 29.91 -9.21 -14.48
N THR A 15 29.55 -7.94 -14.67
CA THR A 15 28.46 -7.28 -13.96
C THR A 15 27.14 -7.87 -14.43
N VAL A 16 26.83 -9.08 -13.96
CA VAL A 16 25.54 -9.72 -14.20
C VAL A 16 24.49 -8.88 -13.48
N LYS A 17 23.62 -8.20 -14.24
CA LYS A 17 22.43 -7.55 -13.68
C LYS A 17 21.47 -8.63 -13.17
N THR A 18 21.56 -8.96 -11.89
CA THR A 18 20.66 -9.91 -11.23
C THR A 18 19.46 -9.16 -10.64
N THR A 19 18.25 -9.54 -11.02
CA THR A 19 17.00 -9.05 -10.43
C THR A 19 16.37 -10.13 -9.55
N SER A 20 15.69 -9.74 -8.48
CA SER A 20 14.97 -10.72 -7.65
C SER A 20 13.75 -11.24 -8.43
N PRO A 21 13.35 -12.50 -8.23
CA PRO A 21 12.22 -13.08 -8.96
C PRO A 21 10.90 -12.35 -8.66
N VAL A 22 10.77 -11.73 -7.47
CA VAL A 22 9.60 -10.92 -7.11
C VAL A 22 9.55 -9.62 -7.92
N ILE A 23 10.69 -8.95 -8.08
CA ILE A 23 10.78 -7.73 -8.89
C ILE A 23 10.52 -8.07 -10.36
N GLU A 24 11.12 -9.15 -10.87
CA GLU A 24 10.90 -9.59 -12.25
C GLU A 24 9.43 -9.96 -12.49
N PHE A 25 8.81 -10.71 -11.58
CA PHE A 25 7.39 -11.03 -11.66
C PHE A 25 6.51 -9.77 -11.66
N TRP A 26 6.77 -8.83 -10.75
CA TRP A 26 6.00 -7.60 -10.66
C TRP A 26 6.15 -6.72 -11.91
N GLU A 27 7.38 -6.45 -12.33
CA GLU A 27 7.65 -5.52 -13.43
C GLU A 27 7.32 -6.12 -14.80
N ARG A 28 7.70 -7.39 -15.02
CA ARG A 28 7.60 -8.03 -16.33
C ARG A 28 6.37 -8.89 -16.52
N HIS A 29 5.74 -9.40 -15.46
CA HIS A 29 4.59 -10.30 -15.62
C HIS A 29 3.27 -9.62 -15.20
N VAL A 30 3.27 -8.88 -14.10
CA VAL A 30 2.09 -8.19 -13.57
C VAL A 30 1.89 -6.88 -14.33
N LEU A 31 2.88 -6.00 -14.31
CA LEU A 31 2.77 -4.66 -14.89
C LEU A 31 3.01 -4.62 -16.40
N HIS A 32 3.94 -5.45 -16.92
CA HIS A 32 4.49 -5.30 -18.27
C HIS A 32 4.95 -3.85 -18.51
N ILE A 33 5.92 -3.41 -17.72
CA ILE A 33 6.44 -2.04 -17.80
C ILE A 33 7.06 -1.79 -19.19
N SER A 34 6.72 -0.66 -19.81
CA SER A 34 7.27 -0.25 -21.10
C SER A 34 8.60 0.48 -20.94
N ASP A 35 9.32 0.66 -22.05
CA ASP A 35 10.64 1.31 -22.06
C ASP A 35 10.59 2.81 -21.69
N GLY A 36 9.41 3.43 -21.69
CA GLY A 36 9.24 4.84 -21.31
C GLY A 36 7.78 5.31 -21.34
N ILE A 37 7.51 6.46 -20.72
CA ILE A 37 6.16 7.03 -20.61
C ILE A 37 5.54 7.41 -21.97
N ASP A 38 6.39 7.76 -22.95
CA ASP A 38 6.00 8.09 -24.31
C ASP A 38 5.45 6.86 -25.07
N ASN A 39 5.81 5.66 -24.62
CA ASN A 39 5.39 4.39 -25.19
C ASN A 39 4.49 3.65 -24.20
N ILE A 40 3.21 4.02 -24.18
CA ILE A 40 2.20 3.42 -23.27
C ILE A 40 1.96 1.92 -23.54
N GLY A 41 2.34 1.44 -24.73
CA GLY A 41 2.22 0.03 -25.10
C GLY A 41 0.77 -0.43 -25.24
N ASN A 42 0.54 -1.73 -25.04
CA ASN A 42 -0.78 -2.36 -25.18
C ASN A 42 -1.50 -2.49 -23.83
N ILE A 43 -2.84 -2.44 -23.85
CA ILE A 43 -3.67 -2.63 -22.67
C ILE A 43 -3.49 -4.06 -22.12
N GLN A 44 -3.11 -4.15 -20.84
CA GLN A 44 -2.97 -5.41 -20.12
C GLN A 44 -4.35 -5.94 -19.72
N TRP A 45 -4.91 -6.84 -20.53
CA TRP A 45 -6.27 -7.38 -20.35
C TRP A 45 -6.53 -7.98 -18.96
N ARG A 46 -5.53 -8.61 -18.33
CA ARG A 46 -5.65 -9.16 -16.97
C ARG A 46 -5.86 -8.05 -15.93
N MET A 47 -5.14 -6.95 -16.04
CA MET A 47 -5.29 -5.79 -15.16
C MET A 47 -6.57 -5.02 -15.43
N ALA A 48 -6.95 -4.88 -16.71
CA ALA A 48 -8.21 -4.27 -17.10
C ALA A 48 -9.42 -5.05 -16.54
N LEU A 49 -9.40 -6.39 -16.61
CA LEU A 49 -10.45 -7.23 -16.00
C LEU A 49 -10.46 -7.14 -14.47
N CYS A 50 -9.28 -7.10 -13.83
CA CYS A 50 -9.18 -6.88 -12.39
C CYS A 50 -9.79 -5.54 -11.99
N LEU A 51 -9.46 -4.47 -12.72
CA LEU A 51 -10.01 -3.13 -12.51
C LEU A 51 -11.53 -3.11 -12.70
N LEU A 52 -12.04 -3.73 -13.77
CA LEU A 52 -13.47 -3.84 -14.02
C LEU A 52 -14.19 -4.57 -12.88
N LEU A 53 -13.61 -5.66 -12.39
CA LEU A 53 -14.16 -6.41 -11.26
C LEU A 53 -14.20 -5.55 -9.98
N VAL A 54 -13.14 -4.79 -9.69
CA VAL A 54 -13.12 -3.86 -8.55
C VAL A 54 -14.21 -2.80 -8.67
N TRP A 55 -14.39 -2.19 -9.85
CA TRP A 55 -15.46 -1.22 -10.10
C TRP A 55 -16.85 -1.81 -9.89
N MET A 56 -17.09 -3.03 -10.39
CA MET A 56 -18.35 -3.74 -10.17
C MET A 56 -18.63 -3.98 -8.68
N ILE A 57 -17.62 -4.42 -7.91
CA ILE A 57 -17.76 -4.60 -6.46
C ILE A 57 -18.07 -3.27 -5.77
N CYS A 58 -17.30 -2.21 -6.04
CA CYS A 58 -17.53 -0.88 -5.47
C CYS A 58 -18.94 -0.37 -5.77
N TYR A 59 -19.43 -0.57 -7.00
CA TYR A 59 -20.81 -0.24 -7.36
C TYR A 59 -21.81 -0.97 -6.46
N PHE A 60 -21.72 -2.29 -6.32
CA PHE A 60 -22.64 -3.05 -5.46
C PHE A 60 -22.55 -2.66 -3.97
N CYS A 61 -21.37 -2.28 -3.48
CA CYS A 61 -21.19 -1.79 -2.11
C CYS A 61 -21.93 -0.46 -1.84
N ILE A 62 -22.07 0.39 -2.86
CA ILE A 62 -22.61 1.75 -2.73
C ILE A 62 -24.05 1.85 -3.27
N TRP A 63 -24.49 0.96 -4.17
CA TRP A 63 -25.74 1.11 -4.93
C TRP A 63 -27.00 1.31 -4.05
N LYS A 64 -27.07 0.68 -2.87
CA LYS A 64 -28.19 0.85 -1.91
C LYS A 64 -27.96 1.99 -0.89
N GLY A 65 -26.99 2.87 -1.14
CA GLY A 65 -26.62 4.01 -0.31
C GLY A 65 -25.97 3.64 1.02
N VAL A 66 -25.89 4.64 1.91
CA VAL A 66 -25.14 4.58 3.18
C VAL A 66 -25.58 3.46 4.13
N LYS A 67 -26.84 3.01 4.06
CA LYS A 67 -27.33 1.87 4.87
C LYS A 67 -26.71 0.53 4.46
N SER A 68 -26.46 0.34 3.16
CA SER A 68 -25.81 -0.86 2.64
C SER A 68 -24.29 -0.76 2.80
N THR A 69 -23.73 0.40 2.47
CA THR A 69 -22.30 0.68 2.66
C THR A 69 -21.89 0.47 4.11
N GLY A 70 -22.67 0.95 5.08
CA GLY A 70 -22.40 0.75 6.50
C GLY A 70 -22.26 -0.71 6.92
N LYS A 71 -23.08 -1.61 6.34
CA LYS A 71 -22.99 -3.07 6.61
C LYS A 71 -21.68 -3.66 6.08
N VAL A 72 -21.29 -3.29 4.87
CA VAL A 72 -20.04 -3.75 4.26
C VAL A 72 -18.83 -3.20 5.03
N VAL A 73 -18.90 -1.94 5.46
CA VAL A 73 -17.85 -1.25 6.21
C VAL A 73 -17.53 -1.95 7.53
N TYR A 74 -18.50 -2.55 8.23
CA TYR A 74 -18.21 -3.33 9.43
C TYR A 74 -17.19 -4.44 9.17
N PHE A 75 -17.23 -5.09 8.02
CA PHE A 75 -16.22 -6.10 7.65
C PHE A 75 -14.96 -5.44 7.11
N THR A 76 -15.07 -4.54 6.12
CA THR A 76 -13.90 -3.98 5.43
C THR A 76 -13.05 -3.07 6.32
N ALA A 77 -13.62 -2.47 7.37
CA ALA A 77 -12.88 -1.68 8.34
C ALA A 77 -12.25 -2.53 9.44
N THR A 78 -12.88 -3.64 9.87
CA THR A 78 -12.36 -4.47 10.98
C THR A 78 -11.34 -5.51 10.52
N PHE A 79 -11.53 -6.09 9.33
CA PHE A 79 -10.65 -7.13 8.79
C PHE A 79 -9.18 -6.70 8.68
N PRO A 80 -8.84 -5.48 8.18
CA PRO A 80 -7.45 -5.02 8.16
C PRO A 80 -6.80 -4.97 9.54
N TYR A 81 -7.51 -4.58 10.60
CA TYR A 81 -6.95 -4.60 11.97
C TYR A 81 -6.65 -6.01 12.46
N LEU A 82 -7.52 -6.98 12.15
CA LEU A 82 -7.27 -8.39 12.46
C LEU A 82 -6.04 -8.91 11.70
N MET A 83 -5.91 -8.59 10.42
CA MET A 83 -4.72 -8.95 9.64
C MET A 83 -3.46 -8.31 10.20
N LEU A 84 -3.49 -7.02 10.53
CA LEU A 84 -2.36 -6.32 11.15
C LEU A 84 -1.94 -6.97 12.47
N LEU A 85 -2.90 -7.40 13.29
CA LEU A 85 -2.60 -8.11 14.54
C LEU A 85 -1.90 -9.44 14.29
N ILE A 86 -2.39 -10.25 13.34
CA ILE A 86 -1.77 -11.53 12.99
C ILE A 86 -0.37 -11.31 12.41
N LEU A 87 -0.22 -10.34 11.51
CA LEU A 87 1.06 -9.97 10.91
C LEU A 87 2.03 -9.42 11.96
N LEU A 88 1.56 -8.67 12.95
CA LEU A 88 2.37 -8.19 14.07
C LEU A 88 2.90 -9.37 14.89
N ILE A 89 2.03 -10.28 15.34
CA ILE A 89 2.43 -11.47 16.10
C ILE A 89 3.42 -12.32 15.30
N ARG A 90 3.14 -12.55 14.01
CA ARG A 90 4.07 -13.30 13.16
C ARG A 90 5.38 -12.54 12.94
N GLY A 91 5.33 -11.23 12.75
CA GLY A 91 6.50 -10.37 12.54
C GLY A 91 7.44 -10.37 13.74
N VAL A 92 6.92 -10.24 14.96
CA VAL A 92 7.75 -10.24 16.18
C VAL A 92 8.29 -11.62 16.56
N THR A 93 7.67 -12.70 16.08
CA THR A 93 8.14 -14.07 16.31
C THR A 93 9.21 -14.52 15.31
N LEU A 94 9.48 -13.75 14.25
CA LEU A 94 10.56 -14.05 13.30
C LEU A 94 11.94 -13.70 13.87
N PRO A 95 12.98 -14.53 13.61
CA PRO A 95 14.33 -14.19 14.01
C PRO A 95 14.79 -12.91 13.31
N GLY A 96 15.41 -11.99 14.06
CA GLY A 96 15.88 -10.70 13.53
C GLY A 96 14.85 -9.55 13.60
N ALA A 97 13.63 -9.78 14.09
CA ALA A 97 12.59 -8.74 14.21
C ALA A 97 13.06 -7.49 14.97
N LEU A 98 13.86 -7.66 16.03
CA LEU A 98 14.36 -6.57 16.87
C LEU A 98 15.18 -5.54 16.08
N GLN A 99 15.95 -5.98 15.07
CA GLN A 99 16.78 -5.09 14.24
C GLN A 99 15.91 -4.14 13.42
N GLY A 100 14.83 -4.65 12.84
CA GLY A 100 13.86 -3.84 12.09
C GLY A 100 13.11 -2.85 12.99
N ILE A 101 12.72 -3.28 14.20
CA ILE A 101 12.07 -2.40 15.18
C ILE A 101 13.00 -1.27 15.61
N GLN A 102 14.28 -1.59 15.89
CA GLN A 102 15.27 -0.58 16.25
C GLN A 102 15.51 0.39 15.10
N PHE A 103 15.64 -0.08 13.87
CA PHE A 103 15.79 0.78 12.71
C PHE A 103 14.61 1.74 12.52
N TYR A 104 13.37 1.27 12.74
CA TYR A 104 12.17 2.08 12.60
C TYR A 104 12.02 3.13 13.71
N LEU A 105 12.35 2.77 14.96
CA LEU A 105 12.08 3.62 16.13
C LEU A 105 13.26 4.50 16.55
N TYR A 106 14.49 4.23 16.10
CA TYR A 106 15.66 5.00 16.51
C TYR A 106 15.59 6.43 15.94
N PRO A 107 15.48 7.47 16.77
CA PRO A 107 15.24 8.82 16.29
C PRO A 107 16.53 9.50 15.85
N ASP A 108 16.54 10.06 14.64
CA ASP A 108 17.56 10.99 14.19
C ASP A 108 17.06 12.44 14.35
N LEU A 109 17.47 13.07 15.46
CA LEU A 109 17.05 14.44 15.79
C LEU A 109 17.58 15.50 14.80
N SER A 110 18.61 15.18 14.01
CA SER A 110 19.12 16.12 13.01
C SER A 110 18.10 16.39 11.90
N ARG A 111 17.24 15.39 11.60
CA ARG A 111 16.18 15.46 10.58
C ARG A 111 15.08 16.46 10.93
N LEU A 112 14.88 16.79 12.20
CA LEU A 112 13.86 17.77 12.61
C LEU A 112 14.16 19.20 12.13
N LYS A 113 15.43 19.50 11.80
CA LYS A 113 15.83 20.79 11.23
C LYS A 113 15.52 20.90 9.74
N ASP A 114 15.25 19.77 9.07
CA ASP A 114 14.91 19.73 7.66
C ASP A 114 13.43 20.10 7.46
N HIS A 115 13.17 21.18 6.74
CA HIS A 115 11.83 21.66 6.45
C HIS A 115 11.02 20.65 5.61
N GLN A 116 11.68 19.81 4.80
CA GLN A 116 11.01 18.78 3.99
C GLN A 116 10.26 17.77 4.88
N VAL A 117 10.85 17.39 6.02
CA VAL A 117 10.23 16.45 6.97
C VAL A 117 8.88 16.98 7.49
N TRP A 118 8.78 18.29 7.71
CA TRP A 118 7.53 18.91 8.16
C TRP A 118 6.48 19.02 7.05
N MET A 119 6.92 19.27 5.81
CA MET A 119 6.02 19.28 4.65
C MET A 119 5.47 17.88 4.39
N ASP A 120 6.30 16.86 4.45
CA ASP A 120 5.90 15.46 4.29
C ASP A 120 4.94 15.03 5.41
N ALA A 121 5.25 15.36 6.66
CA ALA A 121 4.38 15.06 7.80
C ALA A 121 3.01 15.76 7.70
N GLY A 122 3.00 17.04 7.33
CA GLY A 122 1.76 17.78 7.11
C GLY A 122 0.92 17.18 5.99
N THR A 123 1.56 16.86 4.87
CA THR A 123 0.93 16.21 3.71
C THR A 123 0.36 14.83 4.10
N GLN A 124 1.11 14.03 4.86
CA GLN A 124 0.67 12.74 5.35
C GLN A 124 -0.59 12.85 6.21
N ILE A 125 -0.66 13.81 7.14
CA ILE A 125 -1.85 14.00 8.00
C ILE A 125 -3.07 14.42 7.15
N LEU A 126 -2.89 15.37 6.23
CA LEU A 126 -3.97 15.84 5.35
C LEU A 126 -4.56 14.70 4.51
N PHE A 127 -3.71 13.86 3.91
CA PHE A 127 -4.15 12.68 3.14
C PHE A 127 -4.73 11.57 4.02
N SER A 128 -4.16 11.33 5.20
CA SER A 128 -4.63 10.28 6.11
C SER A 128 -6.04 10.54 6.64
N TYR A 129 -6.38 11.80 6.96
CA TYR A 129 -7.70 12.18 7.46
C TYR A 129 -8.69 12.62 6.35
N ALA A 130 -8.21 12.74 5.10
CA ALA A 130 -9.00 13.18 3.95
C ALA A 130 -9.76 14.51 4.17
N LEU A 131 -9.14 15.47 4.88
CA LEU A 131 -9.81 16.69 5.37
C LEU A 131 -10.44 17.56 4.26
N CYS A 132 -9.86 17.58 3.07
CA CYS A 132 -10.29 18.45 1.96
C CYS A 132 -11.18 17.74 0.91
N ASN A 133 -11.56 16.48 1.11
CA ASN A 133 -12.32 15.70 0.12
C ASN A 133 -13.86 15.80 0.28
N GLY A 134 -14.35 16.48 1.32
CA GLY A 134 -15.80 16.62 1.59
C GLY A 134 -16.51 15.33 2.02
N CYS A 135 -15.83 14.17 2.01
CA CYS A 135 -16.41 12.89 2.44
C CYS A 135 -16.89 12.94 3.90
N ASN A 136 -16.11 13.53 4.80
CA ASN A 136 -16.49 13.65 6.21
C ASN A 136 -17.72 14.55 6.40
N THR A 137 -17.82 15.64 5.64
CA THR A 137 -19.01 16.51 5.63
C THR A 137 -20.24 15.76 5.10
N ALA A 138 -20.09 15.00 4.02
CA ALA A 138 -21.18 14.19 3.48
C ALA A 138 -21.64 13.10 4.47
N LEU A 139 -20.71 12.41 5.13
CA LEU A 139 -21.03 11.41 6.17
C LEU A 139 -21.70 12.05 7.39
N GLY A 140 -21.20 13.21 7.83
CA GLY A 140 -21.80 13.99 8.91
C GLY A 140 -23.23 14.45 8.60
N SER A 141 -23.56 14.73 7.33
CA SER A 141 -24.92 15.14 6.93
C SER A 141 -25.98 14.07 7.16
N TYR A 142 -25.58 12.78 7.24
CA TYR A 142 -26.49 11.67 7.56
C TYR A 142 -26.69 11.44 9.06
N ASN A 143 -26.05 12.25 9.91
CA ASN A 143 -26.11 12.10 11.35
C ASN A 143 -27.41 12.64 11.95
N LYS A 144 -27.79 12.18 13.14
CA LYS A 144 -28.93 12.77 13.88
C LYS A 144 -28.57 14.18 14.34
N TYR A 145 -29.58 15.06 14.39
CA TYR A 145 -29.40 16.45 14.82
C TYR A 145 -28.79 16.57 16.23
N ASN A 146 -29.22 15.70 17.15
CA ASN A 146 -28.68 15.64 18.51
C ASN A 146 -27.67 14.50 18.66
N ASN A 147 -26.61 14.51 17.84
CA ASN A 147 -25.46 13.63 18.02
C ASN A 147 -24.23 14.45 18.43
N ASN A 148 -23.44 13.91 19.37
CA ASN A 148 -22.18 14.52 19.78
C ASN A 148 -21.08 14.06 18.81
N CYS A 149 -20.58 14.97 17.98
CA CYS A 149 -19.65 14.70 16.90
C CYS A 149 -18.21 15.13 17.24
#